data_AF-A0A967THB9-F1
#
_entry.id   AF-A0A967THB9-F1
#
_cell.length_a   1.000
_cell.length_b   1.000
_cell.length_c   1.000
_cell.angle_alpha   90.00
_cell.angle_beta   90.00
_cell.angle_gamma   90.00
#
_symmetry.space_group_name_H-M   'P 1'
#
loop_
_entity.id
_entity.type
_entity.pdbx_description
1 polymer ?
#
loop_
_entity_poly.entity_id
_entity_poly.type
_entity_poly.pdbx_seq_one_letter_code
_entity_poly.pdbx_strand_id
1 'polypeptide(L)'
;MDINIVDTLRSSFTMIILVGCSIVALTFIFERWLFYKNTAVDADRFFIKLKDAFRNEGVEKAISVCNSSLSPLAAVVKSGLEEFGKDAKSVEEMMDA
;
A
#
# COMPACT_ATOMS: atom_id res chain seq x y z
N MET A 1 -39.34 -15.66 29.85
CA MET A 1 -39.24 -14.27 29.32
C MET A 1 -38.39 -14.39 28.07
N ASP A 2 -39.02 -14.87 26.99
CA ASP A 2 -38.35 -15.12 25.73
C ASP A 2 -38.21 -13.77 25.03
N ILE A 3 -37.07 -13.12 25.29
CA ILE A 3 -36.72 -11.86 24.66
C ILE A 3 -36.40 -12.17 23.20
N ASN A 4 -37.44 -12.16 22.36
CA ASN A 4 -37.31 -12.26 20.91
C ASN A 4 -36.71 -10.95 20.41
N ILE A 5 -35.37 -10.89 20.40
CA ILE A 5 -34.57 -9.73 19.97
C ILE A 5 -35.00 -9.24 18.57
N VAL A 6 -35.48 -10.17 17.74
CA VAL A 6 -35.96 -9.95 16.37
C VAL A 6 -37.26 -9.13 16.33
N ASP A 7 -38.18 -9.32 17.28
CA ASP A 7 -39.46 -8.58 17.31
C ASP A 7 -39.27 -7.12 17.74
N THR A 8 -38.34 -6.86 18.67
CA THR A 8 -38.01 -5.48 19.10
C THR A 8 -37.26 -4.71 18.01
N LEU A 9 -36.39 -5.38 17.25
CA LEU A 9 -35.65 -4.78 16.13
C LEU A 9 -36.57 -4.38 14.96
N ARG A 10 -37.67 -5.10 14.73
CA ARG A 10 -38.62 -4.81 13.65
C ARG A 10 -39.56 -3.65 13.96
N SER A 11 -39.70 -3.28 15.24
CA SER A 11 -40.60 -2.22 15.71
C SER A 11 -40.07 -0.80 15.46
N SER A 12 -38.76 -0.63 15.25
CA SER A 12 -38.14 0.69 15.05
C SER A 12 -37.14 0.71 13.90
N PHE A 13 -37.53 1.34 12.79
CA PHE A 13 -36.72 1.51 11.58
C PHE A 13 -35.32 2.08 11.84
N THR A 14 -35.18 3.00 12.79
CA THR A 14 -33.90 3.60 13.20
C THR A 14 -32.90 2.58 13.74
N MET A 15 -33.37 1.51 14.40
CA MET A 15 -32.50 0.50 15.00
C MET A 15 -31.83 -0.36 13.93
N ILE A 16 -32.57 -0.69 12.85
CA ILE A 16 -32.03 -1.42 11.69
C ILE A 16 -30.92 -0.61 11.01
N ILE A 17 -31.12 0.71 10.83
CA ILE A 17 -30.11 1.60 10.24
C ILE A 17 -28.86 1.65 11.10
N LEU A 18 -28.99 1.75 12.42
CA LEU A 18 -27.85 1.76 13.34
C LEU A 18 -27.05 0.47 13.29
N VAL A 19 -27.72 -0.68 13.29
CA VAL A 19 -27.08 -2.00 13.16
C VAL A 19 -26.37 -2.12 11.81
N GLY A 20 -27.02 -1.70 10.72
CA GLY A 20 -26.41 -1.68 9.39
C GLY A 20 -25.16 -0.79 9.33
N CYS A 21 -25.25 0.42 9.89
CA CYS A 21 -24.11 1.35 9.97
C CYS A 21 -22.95 0.77 10.77
N SER A 22 -23.23 0.10 11.89
CA SER A 22 -22.20 -0.58 12.69
C SER A 22 -21.50 -1.70 11.92
N ILE A 23 -22.24 -2.48 11.14
CA ILE A 23 -21.67 -3.56 10.33
C ILE A 23 -20.78 -2.96 9.23
N VAL A 24 -21.24 -1.92 8.53
CA VAL A 24 -20.45 -1.23 7.50
C VAL A 24 -19.17 -0.63 8.08
N ALA A 25 -19.26 0.02 9.24
CA ALA A 25 -18.11 0.57 9.93
C ALA A 25 -17.09 -0.52 10.31
N LEU A 26 -17.56 -1.66 10.83
CA LEU A 26 -16.69 -2.79 11.13
C LEU A 26 -16.01 -3.36 9.88
N THR A 27 -16.75 -3.52 8.78
CA THR A 27 -16.18 -3.98 7.50
C THR A 27 -15.07 -3.04 7.02
N PHE A 28 -15.29 -1.72 7.05
CA PHE A 28 -14.26 -0.74 6.69
C PHE A 28 -13.02 -0.81 7.60
N ILE A 29 -13.22 -0.97 8.90
CA ILE A 29 -12.12 -1.11 9.86
C ILE A 29 -11.32 -2.39 9.57
N PHE A 30 -12.00 -3.51 9.33
CA PHE A 30 -11.35 -4.79 9.01
C PHE A 30 -10.60 -4.73 7.68
N GLU A 31 -11.19 -4.13 6.65
CA GLU A 31 -10.57 -3.98 5.33
C GLU A 31 -9.32 -3.10 5.42
N ARG A 32 -9.41 -1.97 6.12
CA ARG A 32 -8.28 -1.06 6.38
C ARG A 32 -7.20 -1.74 7.20
N TRP A 33 -7.56 -2.54 8.21
CA TRP A 33 -6.61 -3.24 9.08
C TRP A 33 -5.88 -4.37 8.35
N LEU A 34 -6.59 -5.16 7.53
CA LEU A 34 -6.00 -6.19 6.66
C LEU A 34 -5.07 -5.57 5.61
N PHE A 35 -5.50 -4.48 4.96
CA PHE A 35 -4.66 -3.74 4.02
C PHE A 35 -3.39 -3.20 4.68
N TYR A 36 -3.50 -2.64 5.89
CA TYR A 36 -2.37 -2.14 6.65
C TYR A 36 -1.41 -3.27 7.06
N LYS A 37 -1.95 -4.44 7.46
CA LYS A 37 -1.15 -5.62 7.81
C LYS A 37 -0.44 -6.25 6.62
N ASN A 38 -1.09 -6.32 5.45
CA ASN A 38 -0.45 -6.80 4.23
C ASN A 38 0.63 -5.84 3.71
N THR A 39 0.45 -4.52 3.87
CA THR A 39 1.47 -3.54 3.48
C THR A 39 2.75 -3.67 4.33
N ALA A 40 2.64 -4.04 5.61
CA ALA A 40 3.79 -4.15 6.51
C ALA A 40 4.70 -5.36 6.23
N VAL A 41 4.21 -6.42 5.58
CA VAL A 41 4.97 -7.69 5.44
C VAL A 41 5.84 -7.73 4.16
N ASP A 42 5.50 -6.95 3.13
CA ASP A 42 6.29 -6.90 1.90
C ASP A 42 7.25 -5.70 1.83
N ALA A 43 7.02 -4.64 2.62
CA ALA A 43 7.87 -3.45 2.62
C ALA A 43 9.29 -3.72 3.16
N ASP A 44 9.41 -4.49 4.24
CA ASP A 44 10.70 -4.73 4.91
C ASP A 44 11.63 -5.59 4.05
N ARG A 45 11.08 -6.68 3.48
CA ARG A 45 11.81 -7.54 2.53
C ARG A 45 12.15 -6.82 1.23
N PHE A 46 11.26 -5.93 0.76
CA PHE A 46 11.52 -5.10 -0.40
C PHE A 46 12.69 -4.14 -0.14
N PHE A 47 12.70 -3.47 1.02
CA PHE A 47 13.78 -2.54 1.39
C PHE A 47 15.14 -3.23 1.52
N ILE A 48 15.18 -4.43 2.10
CA ILE A 48 16.43 -5.22 2.20
C ILE A 48 16.97 -5.53 0.80
N LYS A 49 16.12 -6.07 -0.09
CA LYS A 49 16.52 -6.41 -1.47
C LYS A 49 16.94 -5.18 -2.26
N LEU A 50 16.21 -4.08 -2.11
CA LEU A 50 16.50 -2.81 -2.78
C LEU A 50 17.86 -2.25 -2.33
N LYS A 51 18.12 -2.24 -1.02
CA LYS A 51 19.39 -1.74 -0.46
C LYS A 51 20.59 -2.57 -0.94
N ASP A 52 20.44 -3.89 -1.02
CA ASP A 52 21.48 -4.77 -1.56
C ASP A 52 21.69 -4.56 -3.06
N ALA A 53 20.62 -4.43 -3.85
CA ALA A 53 20.73 -4.15 -5.28
C ALA A 53 21.39 -2.78 -5.55
N PHE A 54 21.03 -1.77 -4.76
CA PHE A 54 21.58 -0.41 -4.88
C PHE A 54 23.07 -0.36 -4.52
N ARG A 55 23.51 -1.05 -3.45
CA ARG A 55 24.94 -1.06 -3.05
C ARG A 55 25.83 -1.83 -4.01
N ASN A 56 25.35 -2.92 -4.59
CA ASN A 56 26.21 -3.80 -5.41
C ASN A 56 26.24 -3.38 -6.88
N GLU A 57 25.12 -2.94 -7.43
CA GLU A 57 24.94 -2.81 -8.89
C GLU A 57 24.35 -1.46 -9.32
N GLY A 58 24.22 -0.51 -8.39
CA GLY A 58 23.82 0.86 -8.70
C GLY A 58 22.33 1.03 -9.01
N VAL A 59 22.02 2.15 -9.66
CA VAL A 59 20.65 2.67 -9.82
C VAL A 59 19.82 1.83 -10.79
N GLU A 60 20.39 1.35 -11.92
CA GLU A 60 19.66 0.50 -12.89
C GLU A 60 19.10 -0.78 -12.26
N LYS A 61 19.91 -1.50 -11.49
CA LYS A 61 19.49 -2.76 -10.85
C LYS A 61 18.39 -2.50 -9.82
N ALA A 62 18.48 -1.39 -9.08
CA ALA A 62 17.48 -0.99 -8.12
C ALA A 62 16.13 -0.66 -8.80
N ILE A 63 16.13 -0.03 -9.98
CA ILE A 63 14.91 0.18 -10.78
C ILE A 63 14.29 -1.15 -11.22
N SER A 64 15.11 -2.14 -11.60
CA SER A 64 14.63 -3.49 -11.96
C SER A 64 13.96 -4.21 -10.78
N VAL A 65 14.52 -4.06 -9.57
CA VAL A 65 13.91 -4.58 -8.33
C VAL A 65 12.58 -3.89 -8.04
N CYS A 66 12.48 -2.57 -8.26
CA CYS A 66 11.22 -1.84 -8.13
C CYS A 66 10.18 -2.30 -9.17
N ASN A 67 10.57 -2.62 -10.40
CA ASN A 67 9.65 -3.15 -11.42
C ASN A 67 9.15 -4.57 -11.09
N SER A 68 9.93 -5.34 -10.35
CA SER A 68 9.57 -6.72 -9.96
C SER A 68 8.57 -6.77 -8.79
N SER A 69 8.32 -5.64 -8.11
CA SER A 69 7.38 -5.54 -6.99
C SER A 69 6.28 -4.53 -7.29
N LEU A 70 5.03 -4.98 -7.45
CA LEU A 70 3.86 -4.08 -7.63
C LEU A 70 3.38 -3.44 -6.31
N SER A 71 4.29 -3.18 -5.37
CA SER A 71 3.96 -2.50 -4.12
C SER A 71 3.81 -1.00 -4.35
N PRO A 72 2.86 -0.32 -3.67
CA PRO A 72 2.78 1.14 -3.66
C PRO A 72 4.11 1.80 -3.27
N LEU A 73 4.86 1.16 -2.36
CA LEU A 73 6.18 1.63 -1.95
C LEU A 73 7.21 1.52 -3.08
N ALA A 74 7.17 0.43 -3.85
CA ALA A 74 8.05 0.22 -5.00
C ALA A 74 7.76 1.23 -6.12
N ALA A 75 6.49 1.59 -6.34
CA ALA A 75 6.11 2.65 -7.29
C ALA A 75 6.66 4.02 -6.87
N VAL A 76 6.52 4.40 -5.59
CA VAL A 76 7.07 5.67 -5.07
C VAL A 76 8.59 5.71 -5.18
N VAL A 77 9.26 4.63 -4.77
CA VAL A 77 10.73 4.56 -4.82
C VAL A 77 11.24 4.54 -6.27
N LYS A 78 10.56 3.84 -7.18
CA LYS A 78 10.87 3.84 -8.62
C LYS A 78 10.88 5.25 -9.19
N SER A 79 9.82 6.02 -8.96
CA SER A 79 9.73 7.39 -9.48
C SER A 79 10.85 8.29 -8.94
N GLY A 80 11.27 8.10 -7.68
CA GLY A 80 12.43 8.79 -7.13
C GLY A 80 13.77 8.37 -7.78
N LEU A 81 13.96 7.08 -8.04
CA LEU A 81 15.16 6.56 -8.70
C LEU A 81 15.23 6.94 -10.19
N GLU A 82 14.11 6.96 -10.89
CA GLU A 82 14.04 7.38 -12.30
C GLU A 82 14.45 8.85 -12.45
N GLU A 83 14.04 9.72 -11.53
CA GLU A 83 14.45 11.12 -11.55
C GLU A 83 15.95 11.28 -11.24
N PHE A 84 16.47 10.52 -10.27
CA PHE A 84 17.92 10.51 -9.97
C PHE A 84 18.75 10.02 -11.16
N GLY A 85 18.28 8.99 -11.89
CA GLY A 85 18.96 8.48 -13.08
C GLY A 85 18.95 9.46 -14.26
N LYS A 86 17.90 10.29 -14.41
CA LYS A 86 17.85 11.33 -15.43
C LYS A 86 18.89 12.42 -15.19
N ASP A 87 19.15 12.80 -13.95
CA ASP A 87 20.14 13.85 -13.64
C ASP A 87 21.55 13.41 -14.07
N ALA A 88 21.92 12.15 -13.76
CA ALA A 88 23.19 11.56 -14.20
C ALA A 88 23.30 11.50 -15.73
N LYS A 89 22.23 11.05 -16.41
CA LYS A 89 22.20 10.95 -17.87
C LYS A 89 22.19 12.33 -18.56
N SER A 90 21.48 13.30 -17.98
CA SER A 90 21.38 14.66 -18.51
C SER A 90 22.71 15.40 -18.39
N VAL A 91 23.52 15.12 -17.37
CA VAL A 91 24.89 15.65 -17.24
C VAL A 91 25.80 15.05 -18.31
N GLU A 92 25.67 13.76 -18.61
CA GLU A 92 26.41 13.10 -19.69
C GLU A 92 26.05 13.68 -21.07
N GLU A 93 24.76 13.86 -21.36
CA GLU A 93 24.30 14.45 -22.62
C GLU A 93 24.72 15.93 -22.79
N MET A 94 24.91 16.66 -21.68
CA MET A 94 25.47 18.03 -21.72
C MET A 94 26.99 18.07 -21.90
N MET A 95 27.71 17.00 -21.60
CA MET A 95 29.16 16.91 -21.80
C MET A 95 29.54 16.48 -23.23
N ASP A 96 28.62 15.80 -23.93
CA ASP A 96 28.78 15.37 -25.32
C ASP A 96 28.24 16.38 -26.36
N ALA A 97 27.65 17.50 -25.91
CA ALA A 97 27.13 18.60 -26.75
C ALA A 97 28.07 19.81 -26.79
#